data_AF-A0AAD8Y798-F1
#
_entry.id   AF-A0AAD8Y798-F1
#
_cell.length_a   1.000
_cell.length_b   1.000
_cell.length_c   1.000
_cell.angle_alpha   90.00
_cell.angle_beta   90.00
_cell.angle_gamma   90.00
#
_symmetry.space_group_name_H-M   'P 1'
#
loop_
_entity.id
_entity.type
_entity.pdbx_description
1 polymer ?
#
loop_
_entity_poly.entity_id
_entity_poly.type
_entity_poly.pdbx_seq_one_letter_code
_entity_poly.pdbx_strand_id
1 'polypeptide(L)'
;MSKLSDYSKFDHLDVSDDEIDEAPASAAVPNTQSSVADSPSLSPKGTTKKHPTEQNRYIFEFSGQKVYEWEQSLEEVTIYIDAPPNLPKDNAAHYINVNVLPNKLQVGLKGFDRYFIDERTFDKVKVKESSWYLDDGVITIVLAKCFRGQTWEGVLCGHHDTAVVQKNGETSVKTDAADVVNESIDPITKQEMQRTMMLERFQEENPGFDFRDATFNGEVPDPRTFLGGVGYNH
;
A
#
# COMPACT_ATOMS: atom_id res chain seq x y z
N MET A 1 35.11 41.24 -7.51
CA MET A 1 36.06 41.36 -6.37
C MET A 1 35.51 40.46 -5.27
N SER A 2 36.07 39.25 -5.06
CA SER A 2 37.08 38.93 -4.03
C SER A 2 36.54 39.23 -2.62
N LYS A 3 36.48 38.34 -1.61
CA LYS A 3 37.25 37.14 -1.19
C LYS A 3 36.40 36.42 -0.09
N LEU A 4 36.42 35.09 0.03
CA LEU A 4 37.20 34.28 1.02
C LEU A 4 37.06 34.79 2.48
N SER A 5 36.87 34.00 3.54
CA SER A 5 37.28 32.60 3.77
C SER A 5 36.81 32.15 5.17
N ASP A 6 36.52 30.85 5.27
CA ASP A 6 36.97 29.88 6.29
C ASP A 6 36.98 30.23 7.79
N TYR A 7 36.32 29.36 8.56
CA TYR A 7 36.68 29.05 9.94
C TYR A 7 37.04 27.56 10.06
N SER A 8 38.34 27.28 9.95
CA SER A 8 38.99 26.12 10.54
C SER A 8 39.46 26.53 11.94
N LYS A 9 39.04 25.81 12.98
CA LYS A 9 39.43 26.09 14.36
C LYS A 9 39.84 24.79 15.06
N PHE A 10 41.14 24.74 15.36
CA PHE A 10 41.87 23.87 16.28
C PHE A 10 42.47 22.58 15.72
N ASP A 11 43.61 22.82 15.10
CA ASP A 11 44.82 22.01 15.11
C ASP A 11 45.48 21.90 16.50
N HIS A 12 46.08 20.73 16.72
CA HIS A 12 47.28 20.39 17.49
C HIS A 12 47.38 20.63 19.01
N LEU A 13 47.53 19.52 19.74
CA LEU A 13 48.65 19.34 20.66
C LEU A 13 49.24 17.92 20.53
N ASP A 14 50.55 17.89 20.69
CA ASP A 14 51.55 16.91 20.24
C ASP A 14 52.01 15.93 21.35
N VAL A 15 52.49 14.76 20.88
CA VAL A 15 53.73 14.04 21.29
C VAL A 15 53.86 13.37 22.68
N SER A 16 54.08 12.04 22.65
CA SER A 16 55.29 11.30 23.12
C SER A 16 54.97 9.78 23.14
N ASP A 17 55.45 8.95 22.21
CA ASP A 17 56.77 8.27 22.13
C ASP A 17 57.03 7.29 23.29
N ASP A 18 57.00 5.98 23.02
CA ASP A 18 57.89 4.98 23.62
C ASP A 18 57.85 3.62 22.85
N GLU A 19 59.03 3.30 22.31
CA GLU A 19 59.68 2.02 22.00
C GLU A 19 59.10 0.93 21.06
N ILE A 20 60.03 0.45 20.22
CA ILE A 20 59.97 -0.59 19.18
C ILE A 20 60.66 -1.84 19.73
N ASP A 21 60.15 -3.06 19.47
CA ASP A 21 61.01 -4.14 18.97
C ASP A 21 60.31 -5.39 18.37
N GLU A 22 60.98 -5.91 17.35
CA GLU A 22 61.01 -7.25 16.73
C GLU A 22 59.82 -7.89 15.97
N ALA A 23 60.15 -8.36 14.76
CA ALA A 23 59.47 -9.40 13.95
C ALA A 23 60.33 -10.70 14.00
N PRO A 24 60.01 -11.85 13.34
CA PRO A 24 58.80 -12.29 12.61
C PRO A 24 58.33 -13.75 12.95
N ALA A 25 57.28 -14.19 12.24
CA ALA A 25 57.00 -15.58 11.78
C ALA A 25 55.82 -16.39 12.39
N SER A 26 54.94 -16.79 11.46
CA SER A 26 54.30 -18.11 11.31
C SER A 26 53.10 -18.53 12.19
N ALA A 27 51.96 -18.63 11.48
CA ALA A 27 50.93 -19.66 11.53
C ALA A 27 49.83 -19.64 12.61
N ALA A 28 48.66 -20.09 12.13
CA ALA A 28 47.47 -20.56 12.82
C ALA A 28 46.37 -19.52 13.15
N VAL A 29 45.33 -19.56 12.31
CA VAL A 29 43.92 -19.23 12.60
C VAL A 29 43.49 -19.80 13.96
N PRO A 30 42.67 -19.04 14.72
CA PRO A 30 41.34 -19.56 14.98
C PRO A 30 40.22 -18.52 14.85
N ASN A 31 39.15 -19.05 14.25
CA ASN A 31 37.75 -18.65 14.22
C ASN A 31 37.27 -17.72 15.36
N THR A 32 36.85 -16.50 15.03
CA THR A 32 35.97 -15.68 15.87
C THR A 32 34.74 -15.30 15.05
N GLN A 33 33.59 -15.71 15.56
CA GLN A 33 32.25 -15.44 15.04
C GLN A 33 32.05 -13.93 14.83
N SER A 34 32.02 -13.50 13.57
CA SER A 34 31.40 -12.23 13.21
C SER A 34 29.89 -12.43 13.22
N SER A 35 29.25 -11.88 14.24
CA SER A 35 27.84 -11.54 14.24
C SER A 35 27.52 -10.70 13.01
N VAL A 36 26.91 -11.31 12.01
CA VAL A 36 26.16 -10.59 10.97
C VAL A 36 24.99 -9.91 11.68
N ALA A 37 25.19 -8.64 12.05
CA ALA A 37 24.10 -7.73 12.38
C ALA A 37 23.28 -7.57 11.10
N ASP A 38 22.19 -8.33 11.03
CA ASP A 38 21.13 -8.18 10.06
C ASP A 38 20.62 -6.74 10.14
N SER A 39 21.08 -5.91 9.21
CA SER A 39 20.63 -4.53 9.07
C SER A 39 19.42 -4.59 8.14
N PRO A 40 18.17 -4.42 8.62
CA PRO A 40 17.03 -4.35 7.73
C PRO A 40 17.20 -3.09 6.88
N SER A 41 17.41 -3.29 5.58
CA SER A 41 17.25 -2.25 4.56
C SER A 41 15.78 -1.81 4.57
N LEU A 42 15.47 -0.80 5.40
CA LEU A 42 14.15 -0.20 5.54
C LEU A 42 13.84 0.69 4.33
N SER A 43 13.57 0.09 3.17
CA SER A 43 12.74 0.78 2.18
C SER A 43 11.35 0.97 2.81
N PRO A 44 10.79 2.20 2.85
CA PRO A 44 9.48 2.40 3.45
C PRO A 44 8.45 1.57 2.70
N LYS A 45 7.87 0.58 3.39
CA LYS A 45 6.75 -0.22 2.89
C LYS A 45 5.45 0.43 3.32
N GLY A 46 4.45 0.39 2.44
CA GLY A 46 3.09 0.76 2.81
C GLY A 46 2.49 -0.32 3.71
N THR A 47 1.59 0.07 4.60
CA THR A 47 0.88 -0.85 5.49
C THR A 47 -0.59 -0.47 5.58
N THR A 48 -1.49 -1.46 5.55
CA THR A 48 -2.90 -1.27 5.88
C THR A 48 -3.21 -1.81 7.26
N LYS A 49 -3.99 -1.05 8.02
CA LYS A 49 -4.56 -1.45 9.30
C LYS A 49 -6.03 -1.11 9.35
N LYS A 50 -6.76 -1.73 10.27
CA LYS A 50 -8.17 -1.41 10.54
C LYS A 50 -8.33 0.02 11.07
N HIS A 51 -9.40 0.70 10.67
CA HIS A 51 -9.78 1.98 11.23
C HIS A 51 -10.22 1.81 12.69
N PRO A 52 -9.79 2.68 13.63
CA PRO A 52 -10.02 2.47 15.06
C PRO A 52 -11.49 2.59 15.49
N THR A 53 -12.30 3.36 14.76
CA THR A 53 -13.68 3.66 15.14
C THR A 53 -14.74 3.29 14.11
N GLU A 54 -14.34 2.94 12.89
CA GLU A 54 -15.26 2.83 11.76
C GLU A 54 -15.20 1.41 11.25
N GLN A 55 -16.34 0.73 11.38
CA GLN A 55 -16.42 -0.68 11.07
C GLN A 55 -16.23 -0.88 9.57
N ASN A 56 -15.42 -1.86 9.19
CA ASN A 56 -15.08 -2.19 7.79
C ASN A 56 -14.32 -1.09 7.02
N ARG A 57 -13.87 -0.03 7.70
CA ARG A 57 -12.93 0.94 7.15
C ARG A 57 -11.50 0.58 7.53
N TYR A 58 -10.58 0.86 6.62
CA TYR A 58 -9.16 0.57 6.73
C TYR A 58 -8.36 1.83 6.43
N ILE A 59 -7.15 1.90 6.98
CA ILE A 59 -6.23 3.03 6.83
C ILE A 59 -4.98 2.50 6.16
N PHE A 60 -4.63 3.08 5.01
CA PHE A 60 -3.33 2.87 4.41
C PHE A 60 -2.35 3.96 4.85
N GLU A 61 -1.19 3.54 5.36
CA GLU A 61 -0.12 4.40 5.79
C GLU A 61 1.16 4.12 5.00
N PHE A 62 1.86 5.18 4.62
CA PHE A 62 3.18 5.12 4.02
C PHE A 62 4.15 5.94 4.86
N SER A 63 5.26 5.34 5.29
CA SER A 63 6.22 5.98 6.20
C SER A 63 5.58 6.54 7.49
N GLY A 64 4.55 5.86 8.01
CA GLY A 64 3.83 6.25 9.23
C GLY A 64 2.83 7.41 9.03
N GLN A 65 2.63 7.88 7.80
CA GLN A 65 1.65 8.90 7.47
C GLN A 65 0.43 8.28 6.79
N LYS A 66 -0.78 8.63 7.24
CA LYS A 66 -2.04 8.30 6.56
C LYS A 66 -2.03 8.88 5.15
N VAL A 67 -2.22 8.02 4.15
CA VAL A 67 -2.34 8.44 2.75
C VAL A 67 -3.82 8.47 2.34
N TYR A 68 -4.55 7.39 2.63
CA TYR A 68 -5.98 7.30 2.38
C TYR A 68 -6.63 6.32 3.37
N GLU A 69 -7.93 6.46 3.54
CA GLU A 69 -8.79 5.46 4.16
C GLU A 69 -9.60 4.78 3.07
N TRP A 70 -10.04 3.55 3.31
CA TRP A 70 -10.80 2.82 2.32
C TRP A 70 -11.69 1.75 2.94
N GLU A 71 -12.75 1.40 2.24
CA GLU A 71 -13.63 0.29 2.56
C GLU A 71 -14.04 -0.42 1.26
N GLN A 72 -14.64 -1.60 1.38
CA GLN A 72 -15.08 -2.36 0.22
C GLN A 72 -16.33 -3.18 0.51
N SER A 73 -17.07 -3.46 -0.56
CA SER A 73 -18.16 -4.42 -0.63
C SER A 73 -17.85 -5.51 -1.67
N LEU A 74 -18.81 -6.40 -1.92
CA LEU A 74 -18.76 -7.34 -3.05
C LEU A 74 -18.57 -6.63 -4.39
N GLU A 75 -19.09 -5.43 -4.56
CA GLU A 75 -19.19 -4.75 -5.86
C GLU A 75 -18.25 -3.57 -6.00
N GLU A 76 -17.91 -2.87 -4.92
CA GLU A 76 -17.23 -1.59 -4.98
C GLU A 76 -16.08 -1.50 -3.95
N VAL A 77 -15.19 -0.54 -4.20
CA VAL A 77 -14.19 -0.06 -3.23
C VAL A 77 -14.34 1.44 -3.13
N THR A 78 -14.46 1.96 -1.91
CA THR A 78 -14.53 3.40 -1.64
C THR A 78 -13.23 3.86 -1.01
N ILE A 79 -12.67 4.95 -1.52
CA ILE A 79 -11.42 5.56 -1.07
C ILE A 79 -11.72 6.97 -0.56
N TYR A 80 -11.16 7.31 0.59
CA TYR A 80 -11.26 8.63 1.22
C TYR A 80 -9.87 9.24 1.34
N ILE A 81 -9.67 10.40 0.73
CA ILE A 81 -8.40 11.13 0.76
C ILE A 81 -8.66 12.54 1.27
N ASP A 82 -7.93 12.97 2.30
CA ASP A 82 -7.97 14.36 2.76
C ASP A 82 -7.49 15.27 1.62
N ALA A 83 -8.32 16.23 1.22
CA ALA A 83 -7.97 17.16 0.16
C ALA A 83 -6.80 18.05 0.60
N PRO A 84 -5.90 18.46 -0.33
CA PRO A 84 -4.77 19.31 0.01
C PRO A 84 -5.21 20.59 0.75
N PRO A 85 -4.43 21.03 1.77
CA PRO A 85 -4.75 22.25 2.49
C PRO A 85 -4.71 23.45 1.54
N ASN A 86 -5.52 24.48 1.84
CA ASN A 86 -5.63 25.75 1.11
C ASN A 86 -6.46 25.72 -0.18
N LEU A 87 -7.26 24.68 -0.42
CA LEU A 87 -8.30 24.75 -1.45
C LEU A 87 -9.38 25.79 -1.06
N PRO A 88 -9.90 26.57 -2.02
CA PRO A 88 -11.03 27.46 -1.77
C PRO A 88 -12.22 26.68 -1.21
N LYS A 89 -12.83 27.16 -0.12
CA LYS A 89 -13.97 26.47 0.52
C LYS A 89 -15.13 26.29 -0.47
N ASP A 90 -15.40 27.33 -1.26
CA ASP A 90 -16.36 27.29 -2.34
C ASP A 90 -15.69 26.74 -3.60
N ASN A 91 -16.33 25.78 -4.27
CA ASN A 91 -15.88 25.23 -5.55
C ASN A 91 -14.51 24.50 -5.51
N ALA A 92 -14.05 24.01 -4.34
CA ALA A 92 -12.81 23.23 -4.21
C ALA A 92 -12.68 22.11 -5.26
N ALA A 93 -13.77 21.39 -5.54
CA ALA A 93 -13.80 20.31 -6.52
C ALA A 93 -13.32 20.73 -7.92
N HIS A 94 -13.47 22.01 -8.31
CA HIS A 94 -12.98 22.50 -9.58
C HIS A 94 -11.46 22.42 -9.73
N TYR A 95 -10.72 22.40 -8.63
CA TYR A 95 -9.26 22.32 -8.61
C TYR A 95 -8.73 20.89 -8.50
N ILE A 96 -9.61 19.90 -8.35
CA ILE A 96 -9.24 18.50 -8.18
C ILE A 96 -9.38 17.78 -9.53
N ASN A 97 -8.38 16.97 -9.85
CA ASN A 97 -8.40 16.07 -10.99
C ASN A 97 -8.37 14.62 -10.51
N VAL A 98 -9.37 13.84 -10.89
CA VAL A 98 -9.45 12.40 -10.61
C VAL A 98 -9.63 11.66 -11.93
N ASN A 99 -8.62 10.89 -12.33
CA ASN A 99 -8.69 10.03 -13.50
C ASN A 99 -8.80 8.58 -13.05
N VAL A 100 -9.93 7.96 -13.36
CA VAL A 100 -10.13 6.51 -13.18
C VAL A 100 -9.87 5.83 -14.52
N LEU A 101 -8.89 4.93 -14.55
CA LEU A 101 -8.58 4.06 -15.68
C LEU A 101 -8.83 2.60 -15.29
N PRO A 102 -8.94 1.66 -16.26
CA PRO A 102 -9.33 0.29 -15.94
C PRO A 102 -8.47 -0.41 -14.89
N ASN A 103 -7.18 -0.09 -14.76
CA ASN A 103 -6.29 -0.66 -13.74
C ASN A 103 -5.41 0.43 -13.07
N LYS A 104 -5.86 1.69 -13.05
CA LYS A 104 -5.04 2.80 -12.53
C LYS A 104 -5.93 3.92 -11.99
N LEU A 105 -5.52 4.50 -10.88
CA LEU A 105 -6.13 5.71 -10.30
C LEU A 105 -5.09 6.83 -10.31
N GLN A 106 -5.50 8.01 -10.79
CA GLN A 106 -4.69 9.22 -10.67
C GLN A 106 -5.48 10.30 -9.94
N VAL A 107 -4.89 10.91 -8.91
CA VAL A 107 -5.50 11.98 -8.13
C VAL A 107 -4.51 13.13 -7.99
N GLY A 108 -4.91 14.33 -8.38
CA GLY A 108 -4.01 15.49 -8.43
C GLY A 108 -4.77 16.81 -8.42
N LEU A 109 -4.00 17.90 -8.50
CA LEU A 109 -4.54 19.26 -8.62
C LEU A 109 -4.52 19.71 -10.08
N LYS A 110 -5.59 20.36 -10.55
CA LYS A 110 -5.64 20.94 -11.90
C LYS A 110 -4.59 22.03 -12.04
N GLY A 111 -3.97 22.07 -13.22
CA GLY A 111 -2.88 23.02 -13.52
C GLY A 111 -1.50 22.58 -13.00
N PHE A 112 -1.40 21.41 -12.35
CA PHE A 112 -0.14 20.79 -11.96
C PHE A 112 0.10 19.51 -12.77
N ASP A 113 1.36 19.28 -13.17
CA ASP A 113 1.75 18.09 -13.95
C ASP A 113 1.94 16.84 -13.10
N ARG A 114 1.83 16.96 -11.77
CA ARG A 114 2.04 15.85 -10.83
C ARG A 114 0.75 15.47 -10.11
N TYR A 115 0.48 14.17 -10.12
CA TYR A 115 -0.53 13.56 -9.28
C TYR A 115 0.10 13.18 -7.93
N PHE A 116 -0.65 13.33 -6.84
CA PHE A 116 -0.25 12.83 -5.52
C PHE A 116 -0.63 11.37 -5.30
N ILE A 117 -1.54 10.83 -6.12
CA ILE A 117 -1.74 9.40 -6.34
C ILE A 117 -1.59 9.13 -7.83
N ASP A 118 -0.70 8.21 -8.22
CA ASP A 118 -0.55 7.78 -9.61
C ASP A 118 -0.26 6.27 -9.70
N GLU A 119 -1.19 5.45 -9.26
CA GLU A 119 -0.92 4.04 -8.95
C GLU A 119 -1.86 3.08 -9.65
N ARG A 120 -1.37 1.86 -9.89
CA ARG A 120 -2.25 0.77 -10.35
C ARG A 120 -3.24 0.42 -9.25
N THR A 121 -4.49 0.19 -9.62
CA THR A 121 -5.47 -0.41 -8.72
C THR A 121 -5.17 -1.90 -8.52
N PHE A 122 -5.65 -2.48 -7.43
CA PHE A 122 -5.48 -3.91 -7.12
C PHE A 122 -5.92 -4.82 -8.27
N ASP A 123 -7.09 -4.55 -8.84
CA ASP A 123 -7.57 -5.22 -10.05
C ASP A 123 -8.42 -4.25 -10.88
N LYS A 124 -9.03 -4.78 -11.94
CA LYS A 124 -9.75 -4.03 -12.95
C LYS A 124 -11.03 -3.41 -12.42
N VAL A 125 -11.25 -2.14 -12.75
CA VAL A 125 -12.45 -1.38 -12.42
C VAL A 125 -13.27 -1.03 -13.67
N LYS A 126 -14.58 -0.93 -13.48
CA LYS A 126 -15.53 -0.45 -14.48
C LYS A 126 -15.56 1.07 -14.44
N VAL A 127 -14.70 1.71 -15.24
CA VAL A 127 -14.52 3.17 -15.24
C VAL A 127 -15.83 3.96 -15.34
N LYS A 128 -16.79 3.50 -16.16
CA LYS A 128 -18.08 4.19 -16.37
C LYS A 128 -19.04 4.08 -15.19
N GLU A 129 -18.88 3.07 -14.34
CA GLU A 129 -19.67 2.84 -13.14
C GLU A 129 -18.96 3.39 -11.89
N SER A 130 -17.71 3.85 -12.03
CA SER A 130 -16.95 4.48 -10.96
C SER A 130 -17.23 5.98 -10.93
N SER A 131 -17.19 6.57 -9.75
CA SER A 131 -17.48 7.99 -9.54
C SER A 131 -16.59 8.59 -8.46
N TRP A 132 -16.56 9.92 -8.37
CA TRP A 132 -15.92 10.60 -7.26
C TRP A 132 -16.66 11.90 -6.96
N TYR A 133 -16.52 12.36 -5.73
CA TYR A 133 -17.03 13.65 -5.27
C TYR A 133 -16.13 14.19 -4.15
N LEU A 134 -16.31 15.47 -3.83
CA LEU A 134 -15.63 16.12 -2.71
C LEU A 134 -16.70 16.56 -1.72
N ASP A 135 -16.57 16.14 -0.48
CA ASP A 135 -17.44 16.55 0.63
C ASP A 135 -16.61 16.82 1.89
N ASP A 136 -16.92 17.91 2.59
CA ASP A 136 -16.22 18.39 3.79
C ASP A 136 -14.68 18.26 3.77
N GLY A 137 -14.06 18.58 2.62
CA GLY A 137 -12.61 18.49 2.44
C GLY A 137 -12.07 17.06 2.24
N VAL A 138 -12.92 16.07 2.05
CA VAL A 138 -12.57 14.68 1.78
C VAL A 138 -12.93 14.32 0.34
N ILE A 139 -11.94 13.91 -0.46
CA ILE A 139 -12.13 13.37 -1.80
C ILE A 139 -12.59 11.92 -1.63
N THR A 140 -13.84 11.65 -1.98
CA THR A 140 -14.40 10.30 -1.95
C THR A 140 -14.43 9.74 -3.36
N ILE A 141 -13.83 8.57 -3.56
CA ILE A 141 -13.70 7.90 -4.87
C ILE A 141 -14.32 6.52 -4.73
N VAL A 142 -15.35 6.23 -5.53
CA VAL A 142 -16.03 4.93 -5.58
C VAL A 142 -15.60 4.22 -6.85
N LEU A 143 -14.92 3.08 -6.70
CA LEU A 143 -14.43 2.23 -7.78
C LEU A 143 -15.31 0.99 -7.90
N ALA A 144 -16.02 0.85 -9.02
CA ALA A 144 -16.81 -0.34 -9.32
C ALA A 144 -15.90 -1.48 -9.78
N LYS A 145 -15.88 -2.59 -9.06
CA LYS A 145 -15.05 -3.77 -9.37
C LYS A 145 -15.55 -4.42 -10.67
N CYS A 146 -14.64 -4.82 -11.56
CA CYS A 146 -15.00 -5.74 -12.65
C CYS A 146 -15.31 -7.15 -12.10
N PHE A 147 -14.67 -7.51 -10.99
CA PHE A 147 -14.68 -8.85 -10.43
C PHE A 147 -15.42 -8.87 -9.09
N ARG A 148 -16.76 -8.92 -9.17
CA ARG A 148 -17.63 -9.05 -8.00
C ARG A 148 -17.16 -10.17 -7.06
N GLY A 149 -17.21 -9.90 -5.76
CA GLY A 149 -16.82 -10.82 -4.68
C GLY A 149 -15.32 -10.96 -4.45
N GLN A 150 -14.46 -10.35 -5.27
CA GLN A 150 -13.02 -10.36 -5.02
C GLN A 150 -12.71 -9.47 -3.81
N THR A 151 -12.11 -10.07 -2.79
CA THR A 151 -11.54 -9.34 -1.66
C THR A 151 -10.26 -8.65 -2.11
N TRP A 152 -10.25 -7.33 -2.05
CA TRP A 152 -9.04 -6.53 -2.28
C TRP A 152 -8.29 -6.43 -0.96
N GLU A 153 -6.98 -6.73 -0.95
CA GLU A 153 -6.13 -6.65 0.27
C GLU A 153 -5.50 -5.26 0.44
N GLY A 154 -5.79 -4.38 -0.51
CA GLY A 154 -5.28 -3.03 -0.67
C GLY A 154 -5.97 -2.41 -1.88
N VAL A 155 -6.01 -1.09 -1.97
CA VAL A 155 -6.64 -0.43 -3.13
C VAL A 155 -5.66 -0.16 -4.25
N LEU A 156 -4.44 0.24 -3.89
CA LEU A 156 -3.40 0.68 -4.79
C LEU A 156 -2.14 -0.15 -4.57
N CYS A 157 -1.49 -0.59 -5.65
CA CYS A 157 -0.36 -1.52 -5.56
C CYS A 157 0.99 -0.86 -5.21
N GLY A 158 1.03 0.45 -4.94
CA GLY A 158 2.29 1.19 -4.81
C GLY A 158 2.97 1.50 -6.15
N HIS A 159 3.85 2.49 -6.13
CA HIS A 159 4.80 2.78 -7.22
C HIS A 159 5.83 1.64 -7.37
N HIS A 160 5.44 0.55 -8.00
CA HIS A 160 6.39 -0.41 -8.55
C HIS A 160 6.53 -0.18 -10.05
N ASP A 161 7.67 0.40 -10.41
CA ASP A 161 8.18 0.30 -11.76
C ASP A 161 8.27 -1.19 -12.09
N THR A 162 7.40 -1.69 -12.96
CA THR A 162 7.49 -3.06 -13.48
C THR A 162 8.73 -3.11 -14.34
N ALA A 163 9.90 -3.27 -13.73
CA ALA A 163 11.10 -3.67 -14.43
C ALA A 163 10.81 -5.05 -15.02
N VAL A 164 10.48 -5.08 -16.30
CA VAL A 164 10.40 -6.30 -17.09
C VAL A 164 11.78 -6.93 -17.08
N VAL A 165 12.02 -7.91 -16.21
CA VAL A 165 13.24 -8.71 -16.27
C VAL A 165 13.08 -9.68 -17.45
N GLN A 166 13.55 -9.26 -18.63
CA GLN A 166 13.78 -10.20 -19.73
C GLN A 166 14.95 -11.11 -19.35
N LYS A 167 14.64 -12.34 -18.93
CA LYS A 167 15.56 -13.47 -19.04
C LYS A 167 14.99 -14.49 -20.02
N ASN A 168 15.71 -14.65 -21.13
CA ASN A 168 15.67 -15.76 -22.07
C ASN A 168 14.30 -16.26 -22.56
N GLY A 169 13.60 -15.44 -23.35
CA GLY A 169 12.85 -15.93 -24.53
C GLY A 169 11.62 -16.83 -24.35
N GLU A 170 11.20 -17.16 -23.13
CA GLU A 170 9.94 -17.85 -22.86
C GLU A 170 9.00 -16.98 -22.02
N THR A 171 7.91 -16.53 -22.62
CA THR A 171 6.83 -15.81 -21.95
C THR A 171 5.95 -16.80 -21.19
N SER A 172 6.40 -17.24 -20.03
CA SER A 172 5.53 -17.82 -19.01
C SER A 172 5.12 -16.70 -18.05
N VAL A 173 3.96 -16.08 -18.32
CA VAL A 173 3.30 -15.20 -17.36
C VAL A 173 2.73 -16.07 -16.25
N LYS A 174 3.50 -16.23 -15.17
CA LYS A 174 2.96 -16.57 -13.85
C LYS A 174 2.71 -15.27 -13.10
N THR A 175 1.63 -14.57 -13.44
CA THR A 175 1.07 -13.56 -12.54
C THR A 175 0.15 -14.28 -11.58
N ASP A 176 0.75 -14.89 -10.56
CA ASP A 176 0.02 -15.15 -9.33
C ASP A 176 -0.16 -13.77 -8.67
N ALA A 177 -1.40 -13.26 -8.65
CA ALA A 177 -1.75 -11.91 -8.17
C ALA A 177 -1.37 -11.64 -6.70
N ALA A 178 -0.87 -12.64 -5.98
CA ALA A 178 -0.47 -12.55 -4.58
C ALA A 178 0.90 -11.85 -4.35
N ASP A 179 1.75 -11.71 -5.37
CA ASP A 179 3.14 -11.25 -5.21
C ASP A 179 3.37 -9.74 -5.50
N VAL A 180 2.31 -8.96 -5.80
CA VAL A 180 2.43 -7.58 -6.35
C VAL A 180 1.92 -6.48 -5.40
N VAL A 181 1.56 -6.80 -4.17
CA VAL A 181 1.16 -5.79 -3.16
C VAL A 181 2.38 -5.44 -2.29
N ASN A 182 2.94 -4.22 -2.41
CA ASN A 182 3.94 -3.69 -1.44
C ASN A 182 3.34 -3.44 -0.05
N GLU A 183 2.03 -3.60 0.04
CA GLU A 183 1.25 -3.35 1.23
C GLU A 183 1.36 -4.56 2.13
N SER A 184 2.10 -4.41 3.21
CA SER A 184 2.05 -5.43 4.26
C SER A 184 0.72 -5.26 4.98
N ILE A 185 -0.23 -6.16 4.73
CA ILE A 185 -1.43 -6.31 5.55
C ILE A 185 -1.18 -7.38 6.62
N ASP A 186 -1.59 -7.13 7.86
CA ASP A 186 -1.47 -8.15 8.89
C ASP A 186 -2.46 -9.31 8.63
N PRO A 187 -2.09 -10.56 8.95
CA PRO A 187 -2.93 -11.72 8.66
C PRO A 187 -4.32 -11.67 9.29
N ILE A 188 -4.46 -11.00 10.44
CA ILE A 188 -5.74 -10.89 11.15
C ILE A 188 -6.68 -9.97 10.36
N THR A 189 -6.20 -8.78 9.97
CA THR A 189 -6.96 -7.84 9.15
C THR A 189 -7.34 -8.46 7.79
N LYS A 190 -6.43 -9.22 7.16
CA LYS A 190 -6.74 -9.96 5.93
C LYS A 190 -7.87 -10.97 6.11
N GLN A 191 -7.83 -11.75 7.19
CA GLN A 191 -8.89 -12.72 7.50
C GLN A 191 -10.21 -12.01 7.82
N GLU A 192 -10.19 -10.86 8.50
CA GLU A 192 -11.37 -10.04 8.74
C GLU A 192 -11.99 -9.50 7.44
N MET A 193 -11.18 -9.00 6.50
CA MET A 193 -11.67 -8.55 5.18
C MET A 193 -12.41 -9.67 4.44
N GLN A 194 -11.79 -10.85 4.37
CA GLN A 194 -12.42 -12.03 3.76
C GLN A 194 -13.72 -12.41 4.49
N ARG A 195 -13.71 -12.33 5.82
CA ARG A 195 -14.87 -12.62 6.66
C ARG A 195 -16.04 -11.69 6.38
N THR A 196 -15.79 -10.38 6.35
CA THR A 196 -16.81 -9.38 6.07
C THR A 196 -17.43 -9.61 4.69
N MET A 197 -16.60 -9.83 3.68
CA MET A 197 -17.06 -10.13 2.31
C MET A 197 -17.90 -11.40 2.24
N MET A 198 -17.51 -12.44 2.98
CA MET A 198 -18.30 -13.68 3.07
C MET A 198 -19.66 -13.48 3.76
N LEU A 199 -19.69 -12.74 4.87
CA LEU A 199 -20.94 -12.44 5.60
C LEU A 199 -21.91 -11.65 4.72
N GLU A 200 -21.41 -10.62 4.05
CA GLU A 200 -22.19 -9.79 3.12
C GLU A 200 -22.83 -10.66 2.03
N ARG A 201 -22.03 -11.50 1.38
CA ARG A 201 -22.52 -12.44 0.37
C ARG A 201 -23.60 -13.38 0.91
N PHE A 202 -23.36 -13.97 2.09
CA PHE A 202 -24.30 -14.93 2.65
C PHE A 202 -25.63 -14.27 3.04
N GLN A 203 -25.59 -13.01 3.47
CA GLN A 203 -26.76 -12.20 3.77
C GLN A 203 -27.58 -11.86 2.52
N GLU A 204 -26.92 -11.58 1.39
CA GLU A 204 -27.61 -11.38 0.10
C GLU A 204 -28.26 -12.67 -0.43
N GLU A 205 -27.57 -13.81 -0.33
CA GLU A 205 -28.06 -15.09 -0.84
C GLU A 205 -29.19 -15.70 0.03
N ASN A 206 -29.29 -15.29 1.30
CA ASN A 206 -30.26 -15.82 2.25
C ASN A 206 -31.08 -14.68 2.89
N PRO A 207 -31.95 -14.01 2.10
CA PRO A 207 -32.78 -12.93 2.61
C PRO A 207 -33.72 -13.45 3.71
N GLY A 208 -33.69 -12.82 4.88
CA GLY A 208 -34.52 -13.22 6.04
C GLY A 208 -33.75 -13.91 7.17
N PHE A 209 -32.45 -14.12 7.01
CA PHE A 209 -31.56 -14.50 8.10
C PHE A 209 -30.55 -13.36 8.36
N ASP A 210 -30.26 -13.06 9.63
CA ASP A 210 -29.25 -12.07 10.01
C ASP A 210 -27.94 -12.77 10.41
N PHE A 211 -26.88 -12.53 9.64
CA PHE A 211 -25.56 -13.13 9.86
C PHE A 211 -24.52 -12.16 10.41
N ARG A 212 -24.93 -10.94 10.81
CA ARG A 212 -23.96 -9.93 11.29
C ARG A 212 -23.16 -10.38 12.51
N ASP A 213 -23.76 -11.17 13.39
CA ASP A 213 -23.12 -11.75 14.58
C ASP A 213 -22.52 -13.15 14.31
N ALA A 214 -22.51 -13.61 13.06
CA ALA A 214 -22.03 -14.94 12.73
C ALA A 214 -20.51 -15.05 12.94
N THR A 215 -20.10 -16.20 13.46
CA THR A 215 -18.69 -16.53 13.65
C THR A 215 -18.23 -17.66 12.77
N PHE A 216 -17.10 -17.44 12.09
CA PHE A 216 -16.39 -18.50 11.39
C PHE A 216 -15.42 -19.18 12.36
N ASN A 217 -15.55 -20.50 12.45
CA ASN A 217 -14.59 -21.35 13.13
C ASN A 217 -13.68 -21.98 12.06
N GLY A 218 -12.53 -21.35 11.78
CA GLY A 218 -11.56 -21.83 10.79
C GLY A 218 -11.12 -20.77 9.77
N GLU A 219 -10.47 -21.24 8.71
CA GLU A 219 -10.11 -20.39 7.56
C GLU A 219 -11.37 -19.95 6.82
N VAL A 220 -11.44 -18.66 6.50
CA VAL A 220 -12.55 -18.10 5.73
C VAL A 220 -12.30 -18.43 4.25
N PRO A 221 -13.23 -19.14 3.56
CA PRO A 221 -13.05 -19.42 2.15
C PRO A 221 -13.10 -18.13 1.31
N ASP A 222 -12.70 -18.22 0.04
CA ASP A 222 -12.75 -17.09 -0.88
C ASP A 222 -14.22 -16.72 -1.23
N PRO A 223 -14.68 -15.50 -0.91
CA PRO A 223 -16.05 -15.07 -1.17
C PRO A 223 -16.43 -15.13 -2.64
N ARG A 224 -15.47 -15.04 -3.58
CA ARG A 224 -15.73 -15.07 -5.01
C ARG A 224 -16.09 -16.46 -5.53
N THR A 225 -15.48 -17.51 -4.98
CA THR A 225 -15.49 -18.87 -5.56
C THR A 225 -16.27 -19.89 -4.74
N PHE A 226 -16.52 -19.63 -3.46
CA PHE A 226 -17.21 -20.56 -2.57
C PHE A 226 -18.68 -20.82 -2.99
N LEU A 227 -19.23 -21.99 -2.69
CA LEU A 227 -20.65 -22.38 -2.94
C LEU A 227 -21.22 -21.99 -4.32
N GLY A 228 -20.47 -22.25 -5.40
CA GLY A 228 -20.93 -21.93 -6.77
C GLY A 228 -20.55 -20.53 -7.26
N GLY A 229 -19.86 -19.76 -6.43
CA GLY A 229 -19.32 -18.45 -6.75
C GLY A 229 -20.36 -17.33 -6.79
N VAL A 230 -19.86 -16.10 -6.93
CA VAL A 230 -20.70 -14.91 -6.89
C VAL A 230 -21.43 -14.72 -8.23
N GLY A 231 -22.77 -14.63 -8.18
CA GLY A 231 -23.59 -14.34 -9.34
C GLY A 231 -23.29 -12.95 -9.90
N TYR A 232 -23.17 -12.85 -11.22
CA TYR A 232 -23.13 -11.56 -11.92
C TYR A 232 -24.55 -11.21 -12.33
N ASN A 233 -25.14 -10.20 -11.69
CA ASN A 233 -26.41 -9.66 -12.15
C ASN A 233 -26.17 -9.03 -13.53
N HIS A 234 -26.82 -9.59 -14.56
CA HIS A 234 -26.75 -9.13 -15.96
C HIS A 234 -27.84 -8.10 -16.25
#